data_AF-A0A9E1MGS2-F1
#
_entry.id   AF-A0A9E1MGS2-F1
#
_cell.length_a   1.000
_cell.length_b   1.000
_cell.length_c   1.000
_cell.angle_alpha   90.00
_cell.angle_beta   90.00
_cell.angle_gamma   90.00
#
_symmetry.space_group_name_H-M   'P 1'
#
loop_
_entity.id
_entity.type
_entity.pdbx_description
1 polymer ?
#
loop_
_entity_poly.entity_id
_entity_poly.type
_entity_poly.pdbx_seq_one_letter_code
_entity_poly.pdbx_strand_id
1 'polypeptide(L)'
;MKSKISLIISILTTTVAMLYLLQLCFDNPNDSANLAVIPILICVVALVSKYVLILMNRTRLVPFFHKAFIFGFLLYWFGFLLTWCYHSIKLEDYESLLFTIPGWIIGILIVRKKIFDK
;
A
#
# COMPACT_ATOMS: atom_id res chain seq x y z
N MET A 1 16.25 18.44 -2.89
CA MET A 1 16.23 17.73 -4.20
C MET A 1 16.90 16.37 -4.00
N LYS A 2 16.21 15.25 -4.24
CA LYS A 2 16.88 13.93 -4.21
C LYS A 2 17.82 13.82 -5.41
N SER A 3 19.01 13.26 -5.21
CA SER A 3 19.94 13.00 -6.33
C SER A 3 19.33 11.97 -7.29
N LYS A 4 19.69 12.04 -8.58
CA LYS A 4 19.24 11.06 -9.58
C LYS A 4 19.60 9.62 -9.17
N ILE A 5 20.76 9.44 -8.54
CA ILE A 5 21.23 8.16 -8.01
C ILE A 5 20.28 7.63 -6.93
N SER A 6 19.84 8.48 -6.00
CA SER A 6 18.87 8.08 -4.95
C SER A 6 17.52 7.64 -5.54
N LEU A 7 17.07 8.28 -6.62
CA LEU A 7 15.84 7.88 -7.32
C LEU A 7 16.00 6.52 -8.02
N ILE A 8 17.12 6.28 -8.68
CA ILE A 8 17.41 5.00 -9.35
C ILE A 8 17.46 3.86 -8.33
N ILE A 9 18.12 4.06 -7.19
CA ILE A 9 18.15 3.07 -6.09
C ILE A 9 16.74 2.80 -5.57
N SER A 10 15.92 3.85 -5.41
CA SER A 10 14.53 3.71 -4.96
C SER A 10 13.69 2.91 -5.96
N ILE A 11 13.87 3.15 -7.26
CA ILE A 11 13.20 2.37 -8.31
C ILE A 11 13.63 0.91 -8.23
N LEU A 12 14.94 0.63 -8.22
CA LEU A 12 15.49 -0.73 -8.21
C LEU A 12 14.98 -1.55 -7.01
N THR A 13 15.06 -0.97 -5.81
CA THR A 13 14.58 -1.62 -4.59
C THR A 13 13.08 -1.90 -4.63
N THR A 14 12.27 -0.94 -5.09
CA THR A 14 10.81 -1.13 -5.22
C THR A 14 10.43 -2.15 -6.28
N THR A 15 11.17 -2.24 -7.39
CA THR A 15 10.92 -3.25 -8.43
C THR A 15 11.30 -4.66 -7.98
N VAL A 16 12.39 -4.81 -7.21
CA VAL A 16 12.77 -6.11 -6.63
C VAL A 16 11.71 -6.57 -5.62
N ALA A 17 11.24 -5.65 -4.76
CA ALA A 17 10.14 -5.95 -3.85
C ALA A 17 8.85 -6.33 -4.59
N MET A 18 8.55 -5.68 -5.72
CA MET A 18 7.41 -6.02 -6.57
C MET A 18 7.50 -7.46 -7.09
N LEU A 19 8.66 -7.85 -7.63
CA LEU A 19 8.86 -9.19 -8.20
C LEU A 19 8.75 -10.28 -7.14
N TYR A 20 9.30 -10.03 -5.94
CA TYR A 20 9.17 -10.95 -4.82
C TYR A 20 7.71 -11.16 -4.38
N LEU A 21 6.95 -10.07 -4.26
CA LEU A 21 5.51 -10.14 -3.93
C LEU A 21 4.70 -10.83 -5.03
N LEU A 22 5.07 -10.63 -6.29
CA LEU A 22 4.42 -11.28 -7.43
C LEU A 22 4.67 -12.79 -7.40
N GLN A 23 5.91 -13.21 -7.12
CA GLN A 23 6.28 -14.63 -7.01
C GLN A 23 5.50 -15.34 -5.91
N LEU A 24 5.42 -14.74 -4.72
CA LEU A 24 4.60 -15.26 -3.61
C LEU A 24 3.13 -15.50 -4.01
N CYS A 25 2.60 -14.64 -4.88
CA CYS A 25 1.22 -14.74 -5.37
C CYS A 25 1.02 -15.91 -6.36
N PHE A 26 2.03 -16.22 -7.18
CA PHE A 26 2.00 -17.34 -8.12
C PHE A 26 2.23 -18.69 -7.45
N ASP A 27 3.05 -18.74 -6.40
CA ASP A 27 3.36 -19.98 -5.70
C ASP A 27 2.17 -20.51 -4.87
N ASN A 28 1.24 -19.64 -4.45
CA ASN A 28 0.08 -20.02 -3.64
C ASN A 28 -1.26 -19.46 -4.18
N PRO A 29 -1.77 -19.94 -5.33
CA PRO A 29 -2.93 -19.34 -6.01
C PRO A 29 -4.25 -19.38 -5.21
N ASN A 30 -4.40 -20.33 -4.29
CA ASN A 30 -5.63 -20.53 -3.51
C ASN A 30 -5.62 -19.85 -2.13
N ASP A 31 -4.55 -19.16 -1.76
CA ASP A 31 -4.50 -18.50 -0.46
C ASP A 31 -5.30 -17.19 -0.50
N SER A 32 -6.19 -17.03 0.46
CA SER A 32 -6.87 -15.76 0.78
C SER A 32 -5.89 -14.59 0.97
N ALA A 33 -4.63 -14.88 1.31
CA ALA A 33 -3.55 -13.91 1.35
C ALA A 33 -3.35 -13.16 0.01
N ASN A 34 -3.65 -13.78 -1.13
CA ASN A 34 -3.51 -13.15 -2.46
C ASN A 34 -4.41 -11.92 -2.63
N LEU A 35 -5.58 -11.89 -1.98
CA LEU A 35 -6.47 -10.73 -2.03
C LEU A 35 -5.84 -9.49 -1.36
N ALA A 36 -4.99 -9.69 -0.35
CA ALA A 36 -4.26 -8.62 0.30
C ALA A 36 -3.07 -8.13 -0.53
N VAL A 37 -2.52 -8.97 -1.42
CA VAL A 37 -1.39 -8.62 -2.30
C VAL A 37 -1.80 -7.65 -3.40
N ILE A 38 -3.05 -7.73 -3.89
CA ILE A 38 -3.57 -6.87 -4.98
C ILE A 38 -3.42 -5.36 -4.66
N PRO A 39 -3.92 -4.83 -3.53
CA PRO A 39 -3.75 -3.41 -3.23
C PRO A 39 -2.29 -3.02 -2.96
N ILE A 40 -1.44 -3.94 -2.49
CA ILE A 40 0.01 -3.70 -2.37
C ILE A 40 0.64 -3.55 -3.76
N LEU A 41 0.30 -4.41 -4.72
CA LEU A 41 0.78 -4.32 -6.10
C LEU A 41 0.42 -2.96 -6.72
N ILE A 42 -0.81 -2.49 -6.52
CA ILE A 42 -1.25 -1.16 -6.97
C ILE A 42 -0.37 -0.06 -6.35
N CYS A 43 -0.04 -0.15 -5.06
CA CYS A 43 0.86 0.80 -4.41
C CYS A 43 2.25 0.80 -5.03
N VAL A 44 2.84 -0.39 -5.23
CA VAL A 44 4.21 -0.52 -5.74
C VAL A 44 4.30 0.01 -7.17
N VAL A 45 3.34 -0.34 -8.03
CA VAL A 45 3.26 0.20 -9.40
C VAL A 45 3.14 1.72 -9.38
N ALA A 46 2.22 2.27 -8.56
CA ALA A 46 2.04 3.71 -8.47
C ALA A 46 3.30 4.45 -7.98
N LEU A 47 4.05 3.83 -7.05
CA LEU A 47 5.29 4.37 -6.52
C LEU A 47 6.43 4.36 -7.55
N VAL A 48 6.60 3.25 -8.28
CA VAL A 48 7.58 3.13 -9.36
C VAL A 48 7.28 4.15 -10.46
N SER A 49 6.03 4.22 -10.93
CA SER A 49 5.61 5.18 -11.96
C SER A 49 5.85 6.63 -11.53
N LYS A 50 5.60 6.95 -10.25
CA LYS A 50 5.92 8.27 -9.69
C LYS A 50 7.42 8.56 -9.74
N TYR A 51 8.29 7.64 -9.36
CA TYR A 51 9.75 7.88 -9.41
C TYR A 51 10.27 8.00 -10.84
N VAL A 52 9.74 7.20 -11.77
CA VAL A 52 10.06 7.31 -13.20
C VAL A 52 9.64 8.67 -13.75
N LEU A 53 8.44 9.16 -13.43
CA LEU A 53 7.98 10.48 -13.86
C LEU A 53 8.83 11.63 -13.30
N ILE A 54 9.27 11.52 -12.05
CA ILE A 54 10.21 12.48 -11.43
C ILE A 54 11.55 12.46 -12.18
N LEU A 55 12.07 11.28 -12.52
CA LEU A 55 13.31 11.12 -13.28
C LEU A 55 13.21 11.71 -14.69
N MET A 56 12.06 11.55 -15.35
CA MET A 56 11.75 12.11 -16.67
C MET A 56 11.38 13.60 -16.64
N ASN A 57 11.44 14.26 -15.48
CA ASN A 57 11.01 15.64 -15.27
C ASN A 57 9.56 15.94 -15.70
N ARG A 58 8.71 14.90 -15.76
CA ARG A 58 7.28 14.96 -16.14
C ARG A 58 6.42 15.08 -14.88
N THR A 59 6.60 16.18 -14.15
CA THR A 59 5.99 16.39 -12.82
C THR A 59 4.46 16.55 -12.84
N ARG A 60 3.87 16.88 -14.00
CA ARG A 60 2.41 17.06 -14.16
C ARG A 60 1.58 15.84 -13.72
N LEU A 61 2.10 14.62 -13.91
CA LEU A 61 1.39 13.37 -13.59
C LEU A 61 1.73 12.82 -12.19
N VAL A 62 2.76 13.34 -11.53
CA VAL A 62 3.16 12.93 -10.18
C VAL A 62 2.02 12.99 -9.15
N PRO A 63 1.17 14.05 -9.08
CA PRO A 63 0.07 14.08 -8.11
C PRO A 63 -0.98 13.00 -8.37
N PHE A 64 -1.20 12.60 -9.63
CA PHE A 64 -2.13 11.52 -9.97
C PHE A 64 -1.64 10.18 -9.42
N PHE A 65 -0.37 9.82 -9.70
CA PHE A 65 0.22 8.59 -9.17
C PHE A 65 0.35 8.61 -7.64
N HIS A 66 0.54 9.80 -7.04
CA HIS A 66 0.52 9.92 -5.59
C HIS A 66 -0.86 9.60 -5.00
N LYS A 67 -1.95 10.07 -5.62
CA LYS A 67 -3.32 9.73 -5.20
C LYS A 67 -3.63 8.25 -5.39
N ALA A 68 -3.21 7.66 -6.52
CA ALA A 68 -3.36 6.22 -6.76
C ALA A 68 -2.64 5.38 -5.70
N PHE A 69 -1.43 5.80 -5.30
CA PHE A 69 -0.70 5.18 -4.19
C PHE A 69 -1.46 5.27 -2.86
N ILE A 70 -1.98 6.45 -2.50
CA ILE A 70 -2.75 6.63 -1.26
C ILE A 70 -4.00 5.75 -1.27
N PHE A 71 -4.70 5.68 -2.39
CA PHE A 71 -5.90 4.86 -2.52
C PHE A 71 -5.60 3.37 -2.34
N GLY A 72 -4.58 2.85 -3.05
CA GLY A 72 -4.14 1.46 -2.87
C GLY A 72 -3.74 1.17 -1.43
N PHE A 73 -3.03 2.11 -0.79
CA PHE A 73 -2.58 1.93 0.59
C PHE A 73 -3.75 1.86 1.57
N LEU A 74 -4.75 2.72 1.41
CA LEU A 74 -5.94 2.71 2.25
C LEU A 74 -6.78 1.43 2.04
N LEU A 75 -6.88 0.96 0.80
CA LEU A 75 -7.61 -0.27 0.48
C LEU A 75 -6.92 -1.48 1.13
N TYR A 76 -5.59 -1.53 1.10
CA TYR A 76 -4.81 -2.51 1.86
C TYR A 76 -5.01 -2.37 3.36
N TRP A 77 -4.88 -1.15 3.91
CA TRP A 77 -4.95 -0.89 5.35
C TRP A 77 -6.29 -1.28 5.96
N PHE A 78 -7.39 -0.80 5.37
CA PHE A 78 -8.74 -1.13 5.84
C PHE A 78 -9.11 -2.58 5.55
N GLY A 79 -8.70 -3.13 4.40
CA GLY A 79 -8.90 -4.55 4.09
C GLY A 79 -8.21 -5.44 5.13
N PHE A 80 -6.98 -5.11 5.52
CA PHE A 80 -6.24 -5.81 6.56
C PHE A 80 -6.94 -5.71 7.93
N LEU A 81 -7.38 -4.51 8.33
CA LEU A 81 -8.11 -4.32 9.59
C LEU A 81 -9.43 -5.10 9.63
N LEU A 82 -10.18 -5.13 8.53
CA LEU A 82 -11.41 -5.91 8.42
C LEU A 82 -11.15 -7.41 8.56
N THR A 83 -10.14 -7.93 7.85
CA THR A 83 -9.76 -9.34 7.94
C THR A 83 -9.28 -9.71 9.35
N TRP A 84 -8.51 -8.82 9.99
CA TRP A 84 -8.09 -9.00 11.38
C TRP A 84 -9.30 -9.07 12.30
N CYS A 85 -10.21 -8.10 12.23
CA CYS A 85 -11.44 -8.09 13.04
C CYS A 85 -12.24 -9.38 12.84
N TYR A 86 -12.43 -9.81 11.59
CA TYR A 86 -13.13 -11.05 11.26
C TYR A 86 -12.46 -12.29 11.90
N HIS A 87 -11.13 -12.38 11.79
CA HIS A 87 -10.38 -13.50 12.35
C HIS A 87 -10.44 -13.53 13.88
N SER A 88 -10.29 -12.38 14.54
CA SER A 88 -10.40 -12.25 15.99
C SER A 88 -11.78 -12.60 16.51
N ILE A 89 -12.86 -12.18 15.82
CA ILE A 89 -14.23 -12.57 16.17
C ILE A 89 -14.41 -14.10 16.04
N LYS A 90 -13.89 -14.68 14.95
CA LYS A 90 -14.00 -16.12 14.70
C LYS A 90 -13.26 -16.96 15.74
N LEU A 91 -12.17 -16.45 16.30
CA LEU A 91 -11.37 -17.10 17.34
C LEU A 91 -11.82 -16.74 18.77
N GLU A 92 -12.88 -15.95 18.93
CA GLU A 92 -13.36 -15.42 20.22
C GLU A 92 -12.28 -14.63 20.99
N ASP A 93 -11.27 -14.12 20.29
CA ASP A 93 -10.19 -13.33 20.86
C ASP A 93 -10.55 -11.84 20.79
N TYR A 94 -11.29 -11.40 21.80
CA TYR A 94 -11.75 -10.01 21.92
C TYR A 94 -10.65 -9.04 22.35
N GLU A 95 -9.53 -9.53 22.92
CA GLU A 95 -8.40 -8.66 23.26
C GLU A 95 -7.71 -8.16 21.98
N SER A 96 -7.53 -9.04 21.01
CA SER A 96 -7.01 -8.69 19.68
C SER A 96 -7.86 -7.64 18.95
N LEU A 97 -9.18 -7.62 19.17
CA LEU A 97 -10.06 -6.59 18.59
C LEU A 97 -9.74 -5.18 19.10
N LEU A 98 -9.40 -5.04 20.38
CA LEU A 98 -9.05 -3.72 20.96
C LEU A 98 -7.80 -3.14 20.31
N PHE A 99 -6.84 -3.98 19.92
CA PHE A 99 -5.64 -3.56 19.20
C PHE A 99 -5.91 -3.04 17.78
N THR A 100 -7.06 -3.37 17.19
CA THR A 100 -7.43 -2.84 15.87
C THR A 100 -7.91 -1.37 15.95
N ILE A 101 -8.41 -0.91 17.10
CA ILE A 101 -9.01 0.42 17.28
C ILE A 101 -8.01 1.55 16.95
N PRO A 102 -6.76 1.55 17.47
CA PRO A 102 -5.75 2.52 17.04
C PRO A 102 -5.51 2.50 15.53
N GLY A 103 -5.54 1.32 14.90
CA GLY A 103 -5.39 1.16 13.46
C GLY A 103 -6.48 1.85 12.65
N TRP A 104 -7.74 1.75 13.10
CA TRP A 104 -8.88 2.46 12.51
C TRP A 104 -8.72 3.98 12.62
N ILE A 105 -8.34 4.47 13.80
CA ILE A 105 -8.12 5.91 14.04
C ILE A 105 -7.02 6.43 13.11
N ILE A 106 -5.89 5.74 13.01
CA ILE A 106 -4.78 6.11 12.12
C ILE A 106 -5.25 6.14 10.66
N GLY A 107 -6.00 5.13 10.22
CA GLY A 107 -6.54 5.06 8.86
C GLY A 107 -7.41 6.28 8.53
N ILE A 108 -8.33 6.64 9.42
CA ILE A 108 -9.22 7.81 9.25
C ILE A 108 -8.41 9.11 9.23
N LEU A 109 -7.41 9.26 10.10
CA LEU A 109 -6.54 10.44 10.11
C LEU A 109 -5.75 10.60 8.81
N ILE A 110 -5.26 9.49 8.24
CA ILE A 110 -4.57 9.49 6.95
C ILE A 110 -5.52 9.92 5.84
N VAL A 111 -6.74 9.37 5.79
CA VAL A 111 -7.78 9.77 4.83
C VAL A 111 -8.04 11.27 4.91
N ARG A 112 -8.30 11.78 6.11
CA ARG A 112 -8.59 13.20 6.33
C ARG A 112 -7.45 14.09 5.84
N LYS A 113 -6.22 13.79 6.24
CA LYS A 113 -5.04 14.61 5.93
C LYS A 113 -4.57 14.51 4.47
N LYS A 114 -4.78 13.37 3.80
CA LYS A 114 -4.23 13.10 2.46
C LYS A 114 -5.24 13.22 1.33
N ILE A 115 -6.54 13.12 1.63
CA ILE A 115 -7.61 13.19 0.64
C ILE A 115 -8.40 14.49 0.78
N PHE A 116 -8.73 14.91 2.01
CA PHE A 116 -9.67 16.01 2.26
C PHE A 116 -9.00 17.35 2.59
N ASP A 117 -7.88 17.35 3.33
CA ASP A 117 -7.08 18.56 3.51
C ASP A 117 -6.36 18.92 2.20
N LYS A 118 -6.70 20.10 1.65
CA LYS A 118 -6.07 20.70 0.47
C LYS A 118 -4.72 21.31 0.82
#